data_AF-A0A3D0VVH0-F1
#
_entry.id   AF-A0A3D0VVH0-F1
#
_cell.length_a   1.000
_cell.length_b   1.000
_cell.length_c   1.000
_cell.angle_alpha   90.00
_cell.angle_beta   90.00
_cell.angle_gamma   90.00
#
_symmetry.space_group_name_H-M   'P 1'
#
loop_
_entity.id
_entity.type
_entity.pdbx_description
1 polymer ?
#
loop_
_entity_poly.entity_id
_entity_poly.type
_entity_poly.pdbx_seq_one_letter_code
_entity_poly.pdbx_strand_id
1 'polypeptide(L)' 'MSLSIIVILIIIVLLGVYSFFLLDLNKEFINLDLLFFELDLQLGNLILLTFLLGIIVSVTLEFLFFSLRKRGRSE' A
#
# COMPACT_ATOMS: atom_id res chain seq x y z
N MET A 1 10.73 -2.20 -22.05
CA MET A 1 9.30 -2.09 -21.68
C MET A 1 8.75 -3.38 -21.07
N SER A 2 9.01 -4.57 -21.63
CA SER A 2 8.52 -5.85 -21.09
C SER A 2 9.00 -6.18 -19.66
N LEU A 3 10.31 -6.04 -19.37
CA LEU A 3 10.85 -6.32 -18.03
C LEU A 3 10.24 -5.47 -16.90
N SER A 4 9.96 -4.20 -17.17
CA SER A 4 9.34 -3.30 -16.18
C SER A 4 7.93 -3.75 -15.79
N ILE A 5 7.16 -4.27 -16.76
CA ILE A 5 5.79 -4.76 -16.51
C ILE A 5 5.83 -6.04 -15.67
N ILE A 6 6.78 -6.93 -15.94
CA ILE A 6 6.94 -8.18 -15.19
C ILE A 6 7.34 -7.88 -13.73
N VAL A 7 8.25 -6.93 -13.52
CA VAL A 7 8.66 -6.49 -12.18
C VAL A 7 7.49 -5.88 -11.41
N ILE A 8 6.69 -5.01 -12.06
CA ILE A 8 5.47 -4.44 -11.46
C ILE A 8 4.47 -5.53 -11.07
N LEU A 9 4.28 -6.54 -11.93
CA LEU A 9 3.33 -7.62 -11.68
C LEU A 9 3.77 -8.51 -10.50
N ILE A 10 5.08 -8.78 -10.39
CA ILE A 10 5.66 -9.49 -9.24
C ILE A 10 5.46 -8.69 -7.94
N ILE A 11 5.65 -7.36 -8.00
CA ILE A 11 5.42 -6.48 -6.85
C ILE A 11 3.95 -6.54 -6.43
N ILE A 12 3.00 -6.49 -7.37
CA ILE A 12 1.55 -6.58 -7.06
C ILE A 12 1.18 -7.93 -6.43
N VAL A 13 1.74 -9.04 -6.92
CA VAL A 13 1.49 -10.38 -6.37
C VAL A 13 2.07 -10.50 -4.95
N LEU A 14 3.31 -10.05 -4.73
CA LEU A 14 3.90 -10.00 -3.39
C LEU A 14 3.06 -9.15 -2.44
N LEU A 15 2.54 -8.02 -2.94
CA LEU A 15 1.65 -7.14 -2.20
C LEU A 15 0.36 -7.83 -1.74
N GLY A 16 -0.29 -8.59 -2.65
CA GLY A 16 -1.49 -9.35 -2.32
C GLY A 16 -1.22 -10.43 -1.26
N VAL A 17 -0.07 -11.09 -1.34
CA VAL A 17 0.36 -12.08 -0.35
C VAL A 17 0.60 -11.44 1.02
N TYR A 18 1.31 -10.31 1.09
CA TYR A 18 1.52 -9.59 2.35
C TYR A 18 0.22 -9.10 2.96
N SER A 19 -0.71 -8.60 2.14
CA SER A 19 -2.04 -8.17 2.60
C SER A 19 -2.85 -9.35 3.18
N PHE A 20 -2.77 -10.53 2.56
CA PHE A 20 -3.38 -11.75 3.07
C PHE A 20 -2.80 -12.18 4.44
N PHE A 21 -1.47 -12.18 4.58
CA PHE A 21 -0.81 -12.48 5.87
C PHE A 21 -1.16 -11.46 6.97
N LEU A 22 -1.27 -10.18 6.61
CA LEU A 22 -1.68 -9.12 7.54
C LEU A 22 -3.13 -9.25 8.01
N LEU A 23 -4.02 -9.71 7.13
CA LEU A 23 -5.41 -10.00 7.48
C LEU A 23 -5.53 -11.24 8.38
N ASP A 24 -4.66 -12.24 8.25
CA ASP A 24 -4.68 -13.43 9.10
C ASP A 24 -4.08 -13.17 10.50
N LEU A 25 -3.18 -12.19 10.63
CA LEU A 25 -2.71 -11.65 11.91
C LEU A 25 -3.81 -10.90 12.70
N ASN A 26 -4.97 -10.62 12.08
CA ASN A 26 -6.11 -9.88 12.64
C ASN A 26 -7.00 -10.71 13.58
N LYS A 27 -6.40 -11.50 14.48
CA LYS A 27 -7.15 -12.16 15.57
C LYS A 27 -6.98 -11.50 16.93
N GLU A 28 -6.00 -10.60 17.05
CA GLU A 28 -5.70 -9.87 18.27
C GLU A 28 -6.31 -8.47 18.21
N PHE A 29 -7.27 -8.19 19.08
CA PHE A 29 -7.75 -6.84 19.33
C PHE A 29 -6.72 -6.13 20.22
N ILE A 30 -6.12 -5.04 19.74
CA ILE A 30 -5.34 -4.16 20.62
C ILE A 30 -6.31 -3.17 21.26
N ASN A 31 -6.45 -3.30 22.57
CA ASN A 31 -7.06 -2.29 23.42
C ASN A 31 -6.05 -1.17 23.66
N LEU A 32 -6.25 -0.03 23.00
CA LEU A 32 -5.56 1.19 23.34
C LEU A 32 -6.35 1.90 24.44
N ASP A 33 -5.86 1.78 25.66
CA ASP A 33 -6.41 2.51 26.80
C ASP A 33 -5.80 3.93 26.82
N LEU A 34 -6.55 4.89 26.28
CA LEU A 34 -6.17 6.30 26.19
C LEU A 34 -6.67 7.08 27.40
N LEU A 35 -6.39 6.62 28.63
CA LEU A 35 -6.59 7.29 29.94
C LEU A 35 -8.04 7.72 30.31
N PHE A 36 -8.90 7.90 29.31
CA PHE A 36 -10.32 8.29 29.35
C PHE A 36 -11.13 7.60 28.23
N PHE A 37 -10.48 6.83 27.35
CA PHE A 37 -11.11 6.26 26.16
C PHE A 37 -10.47 4.92 25.79
N GLU A 38 -11.27 3.86 25.80
CA GLU A 38 -10.86 2.53 25.34
C GLU A 38 -11.11 2.43 23.84
N LEU A 39 -10.04 2.27 23.07
CA LEU A 39 -10.08 2.13 21.62
C LEU A 39 -9.66 0.72 21.22
N ASP A 40 -10.66 -0.10 20.90
CA ASP A 40 -10.47 -1.41 20.28
C ASP A 40 -10.17 -1.23 18.79
N LEU A 41 -8.89 -1.36 18.42
CA LEU A 41 -8.46 -1.23 17.02
C LEU A 41 -8.03 -2.59 16.47
N GLN A 42 -8.68 -2.99 15.38
CA GLN A 42 -8.22 -4.10 14.55
C GLN A 42 -7.00 -3.64 13.74
N LEU A 43 -5.79 -3.98 14.20
CA LEU A 43 -4.56 -3.57 13.50
C LEU A 43 -4.52 -4.03 12.05
N GLY A 44 -5.11 -5.19 11.77
CA GLY A 44 -5.21 -5.69 10.40
C GLY A 44 -5.79 -4.64 9.47
N ASN A 45 -6.84 -3.94 9.89
CA ASN A 45 -7.48 -2.90 9.07
C ASN A 45 -6.63 -1.63 8.97
N LEU A 46 -5.94 -1.22 10.03
CA LEU A 46 -5.07 -0.03 10.00
C LEU A 46 -3.83 -0.25 9.13
N ILE A 47 -3.21 -1.42 9.24
CA ILE A 47 -2.04 -1.78 8.43
C ILE A 47 -2.47 -1.95 6.97
N LEU A 48 -3.62 -2.57 6.71
CA LEU A 48 -4.20 -2.66 5.37
C LEU A 48 -4.43 -1.27 4.76
N LEU A 49 -5.02 -0.35 5.53
CA LEU A 49 -5.32 1.00 5.06
C LEU A 49 -4.05 1.80 4.74
N THR A 50 -3.07 1.80 5.63
CA THR A 50 -1.78 2.49 5.42
C THR A 50 -1.02 1.92 4.22
N PHE A 51 -1.08 0.60 4.03
CA PHE A 51 -0.51 -0.06 2.87
C PHE A 51 -1.21 0.30 1.56
N LEU A 52 -2.55 0.26 1.50
CA LEU A 52 -3.30 0.70 0.31
C LEU A 52 -3.00 2.15 -0.04
N LEU A 53 -2.90 3.04 0.95
CA LEU A 53 -2.50 4.43 0.74
C LEU A 53 -1.09 4.52 0.14
N GLY A 54 -0.13 3.73 0.63
CA GLY A 54 1.22 3.66 0.09
C GLY A 54 1.26 3.26 -1.40
N ILE A 55 0.41 2.31 -1.81
CA ILE A 55 0.27 1.90 -3.22
C ILE A 55 -0.25 3.08 -4.05
N ILE A 56 -1.33 3.72 -3.59
CA ILE A 56 -1.96 4.83 -4.31
C ILE A 56 -0.93 5.95 -4.51
N VAL A 57 -0.17 6.31 -3.47
CA VAL A 57 0.89 7.32 -3.55
C VAL A 57 1.96 6.91 -4.56
N SER A 58 2.44 5.67 -4.50
CA SER A 58 3.49 5.17 -5.39
C SER A 58 3.05 5.20 -6.87
N VAL A 59 1.84 4.70 -7.17
CA VAL A 59 1.27 4.74 -8.52
C VAL A 59 1.09 6.18 -9.01
N THR A 60 0.65 7.08 -8.13
CA THR A 60 0.48 8.50 -8.47
C THR A 60 1.81 9.15 -8.84
N LEU A 61 2.87 8.90 -8.06
CA LEU A 61 4.20 9.42 -8.33
C LEU A 61 4.78 8.85 -9.62
N GLU A 62 4.61 7.55 -9.85
CA GLU A 62 5.09 6.89 -11.07
C GLU A 62 4.36 7.44 -12.31
N PHE A 63 3.04 7.64 -12.23
CA PHE A 63 2.25 8.26 -13.29
C PHE A 63 2.70 9.70 -13.57
N LEU A 64 2.91 10.50 -12.52
CA LEU A 64 3.37 11.88 -12.64
C LEU A 64 4.76 11.95 -13.27
N PHE A 65 5.68 11.08 -12.87
CA PHE A 65 7.02 10.97 -13.45
C PHE A 65 6.98 10.63 -14.94
N PHE A 66 6.18 9.63 -15.34
CA PHE A 66 6.04 9.28 -16.75
C PHE A 66 5.37 10.39 -17.58
N SER A 67 4.39 11.08 -17.01
CA SER A 67 3.70 12.21 -17.65
C SER A 67 4.64 13.39 -17.90
N LEU A 68 5.42 13.80 -16.89
CA LEU A 68 6.40 14.87 -17.02
C LEU A 68 7.52 14.51 -18.00
N ARG A 69 8.00 13.26 -17.99
CA ARG A 69 9.05 12.79 -18.89
C ARG A 69 8.62 12.78 -20.36
N LYS A 70 7.35 12.52 -20.66
CA LYS A 70 6.81 12.63 -22.04
C LYS A 70 6.80 14.07 -22.54
N ARG A 71 6.58 15.05 -21.65
CA ARG A 71 6.50 16.47 -22.01
C ARG A 71 7.86 17.07 -22.37
N GLY A 72 8.95 16.61 -21.74
CA GLY A 72 10.32 17.06 -22.02
C GLY A 72 11.01 16.41 -23.23
N ARG A 73 10.32 15.54 -23.99
CA ARG A 73 10.85 14.88 -25.20
C ARG A 73 10.20 15.37 -26.50
N SER A 74 9.44 16.46 -26.41
CA SER A 74 8.77 17.13 -27.53
C SER A 74 9.48 18.44 -27.94
N GLU A 75 10.81 18.46 -27.82
CA GLU A 75 11.71 19.40 -28.50
C GLU A 75 12.80 18.60 -29.22
#